data_AF-A0A0D0CG80-F1
#
_entry.id   AF-A0A0D0CG80-F1
#
_cell.length_a   1.000
_cell.length_b   1.000
_cell.length_c   1.000
_cell.angle_alpha   90.00
_cell.angle_beta   90.00
_cell.angle_gamma   90.00
#
_symmetry.space_group_name_H-M   'P 1'
#
loop_
_entity.id
_entity.type
_entity.pdbx_description
1 polymer ?
#
loop_
_entity_poly.entity_id
_entity_poly.type
_entity_poly.pdbx_seq_one_letter_code
_entity_poly.pdbx_strand_id
1 'polypeptide(L)' 'LYCCYPASSKDANLEQNMIKAPENNFTRFAMHSQQFMDAYYKGLDGKQAAWTTKKYKGHHVLPTMLIEDLNKAKLK' A
#
# COMPACT_ATOMS: atom_id res chain seq x y z
N LEU A 1 12.93 -10.61 -2.41
CA LEU A 1 13.04 -9.44 -1.51
C LEU A 1 14.37 -9.39 -0.75
N TYR A 2 14.96 -10.52 -0.36
CA TYR A 2 16.39 -10.59 -0.01
C TYR A 2 17.31 -10.18 -1.19
N CYS A 3 16.94 -10.59 -2.41
CA CYS A 3 17.69 -10.25 -3.64
C CYS A 3 17.71 -8.76 -4.01
N CYS A 4 17.02 -7.90 -3.25
CA CYS A 4 17.03 -6.44 -3.43
C CYS A 4 18.14 -5.76 -2.61
N TYR A 5 18.82 -6.50 -1.72
CA TYR A 5 19.96 -6.03 -0.96
C TYR A 5 21.26 -6.43 -1.67
N PRO A 6 22.34 -5.65 -1.54
CA PRO A 6 23.60 -5.97 -2.19
C PRO A 6 24.11 -7.35 -1.71
N ALA A 7 24.61 -8.13 -2.65
CA ALA A 7 25.24 -9.41 -2.34
C ALA A 7 26.41 -9.18 -1.37
N SER A 8 26.44 -9.95 -0.28
CA SER A 8 27.51 -9.88 0.71
C SER A 8 27.95 -11.29 1.09
N SER A 9 29.24 -11.45 1.33
CA SER A 9 29.85 -12.69 1.82
C SER A 9 29.93 -12.77 3.34
N LYS A 10 29.50 -11.72 4.05
CA LYS A 10 29.56 -11.65 5.52
C LYS A 10 28.20 -11.99 6.11
N ASP A 11 28.15 -13.01 6.97
CA ASP A 11 26.91 -13.48 7.61
C ASP A 11 26.14 -12.36 8.34
N ALA A 12 26.85 -11.48 9.07
CA ALA A 12 26.24 -10.36 9.77
C ALA A 12 25.43 -9.42 8.84
N ASN A 13 25.90 -9.21 7.60
CA ASN A 13 25.16 -8.41 6.62
C ASN A 13 23.93 -9.15 6.10
N LEU A 14 24.02 -10.47 5.97
CA LEU A 14 22.91 -11.31 5.50
C LEU A 14 21.79 -11.37 6.55
N GLU A 15 22.13 -11.55 7.82
CA GLU A 15 21.19 -11.52 8.93
C GLU A 15 20.48 -10.17 9.01
N GLN A 16 21.22 -9.06 8.90
CA GLN A 16 20.62 -7.73 8.93
C GLN A 16 19.67 -7.49 7.73
N ASN A 17 20.02 -7.99 6.54
CA ASN A 17 19.14 -7.93 5.37
C ASN A 17 17.89 -8.81 5.55
N MET A 18 18.03 -9.98 6.19
CA MET A 18 16.90 -10.87 6.49
C MET A 18 15.93 -10.27 7.51
N ILE A 19 16.40 -9.45 8.46
CA ILE A 19 15.54 -8.76 9.43
C ILE A 19 14.86 -7.54 8.78
N LYS A 20 15.60 -6.74 8.00
CA LYS A 20 15.08 -5.53 7.36
C LYS A 20 14.14 -5.78 6.18
N ALA A 21 14.37 -6.86 5.41
CA ALA A 21 13.57 -7.15 4.22
C ALA A 21 12.07 -7.39 4.53
N PRO A 22 11.71 -8.20 5.55
CA PRO A 22 10.35 -8.30 6.07
C PRO A 22 9.74 -6.97 6.47
N GLU A 23 10.46 -6.19 7.27
CA GLU A 23 9.93 -5.05 8.02
C GLU A 23 9.35 -3.98 7.08
N ASN A 24 10.05 -3.67 5.98
CA ASN A 24 9.56 -2.70 5.00
C ASN A 24 8.48 -3.24 4.07
N ASN A 25 8.40 -4.56 3.87
CA ASN A 25 7.49 -5.13 2.86
C ASN A 25 6.17 -5.63 3.45
N PHE A 26 6.19 -6.23 4.64
CA PHE A 26 4.97 -6.63 5.35
C PHE A 26 4.14 -5.41 5.74
N THR A 27 4.79 -4.35 6.24
CA THR A 27 4.11 -3.08 6.55
C THR A 27 3.49 -2.46 5.31
N ARG A 28 4.22 -2.41 4.19
CA ARG A 28 3.70 -1.88 2.92
C ARG A 28 2.51 -2.68 2.39
N PHE A 29 2.59 -4.01 2.44
CA PHE A 29 1.49 -4.87 2.00
C PHE A 29 0.26 -4.72 2.90
N ALA A 30 0.45 -4.81 4.23
CA ALA A 30 -0.62 -4.66 5.21
C ALA A 30 -1.31 -3.29 5.11
N MET A 31 -0.54 -2.20 4.99
CA MET A 31 -1.09 -0.86 4.77
C MET A 31 -1.89 -0.78 3.47
N HIS A 32 -1.41 -1.38 2.40
CA HIS A 32 -2.13 -1.37 1.12
C HIS A 32 -3.43 -2.16 1.21
N SER A 33 -3.41 -3.35 1.82
CA SER A 33 -4.60 -4.16 2.08
C SER A 33 -5.61 -3.42 2.97
N GLN A 34 -5.15 -2.72 4.01
CA GLN A 34 -6.01 -1.94 4.88
C GLN A 34 -6.74 -0.81 4.13
N GLN A 35 -6.07 -0.11 3.21
CA GLN A 35 -6.70 0.92 2.40
C GLN A 35 -7.78 0.35 1.46
N PHE A 36 -7.55 -0.82 0.88
CA PHE A 36 -8.57 -1.52 0.10
C PHE A 36 -9.76 -1.94 0.97
N MET A 37 -9.51 -2.45 2.18
CA MET A 37 -10.59 -2.80 3.11
C MET A 37 -11.42 -1.58 3.53
N ASP A 38 -10.79 -0.43 3.81
CA ASP A 38 -11.50 0.82 4.12
C ASP A 38 -12.35 1.31 2.93
N ALA A 39 -11.82 1.19 1.70
CA ALA A 39 -12.56 1.50 0.48
C ALA A 39 -13.81 0.62 0.33
N TYR A 40 -13.68 -0.70 0.51
CA TYR A 40 -14.82 -1.62 0.44
C TYR A 40 -15.82 -1.39 1.57
N TYR A 41 -15.36 -1.12 2.79
CA TYR A 41 -16.23 -0.78 3.92
C TYR A 41 -17.09 0.46 3.65
N LYS A 42 -16.57 1.41 2.87
CA LYS A 42 -17.29 2.62 2.42
C LYS A 42 -18.17 2.38 1.19
N GLY A 43 -18.28 1.14 0.71
CA GLY A 43 -19.14 0.77 -0.42
C GLY A 43 -18.56 1.10 -1.80
N LEU A 44 -17.24 1.29 -1.90
CA LEU A 44 -16.58 1.50 -3.20
C LEU A 44 -16.46 0.19 -3.98
N ASP A 45 -16.68 0.26 -5.30
CA ASP A 45 -16.41 -0.83 -6.24
C ASP A 45 -14.91 -1.03 -6.45
N GLY A 46 -14.49 -2.19 -6.96
CA GLY A 46 -13.09 -2.53 -7.19
C GLY A 46 -12.33 -1.50 -8.06
N LYS A 47 -12.97 -0.93 -9.08
CA LYS A 47 -12.37 0.13 -9.90
C LYS A 47 -12.15 1.41 -9.09
N GLN A 48 -13.11 1.77 -8.25
CA GLN A 48 -13.04 2.94 -7.38
C GLN A 48 -11.99 2.73 -6.28
N ALA A 49 -11.92 1.55 -5.66
CA ALA A 49 -10.93 1.19 -4.65
C ALA A 49 -9.50 1.22 -5.23
N ALA A 50 -9.28 0.69 -6.42
CA ALA A 50 -7.98 0.75 -7.09
C ALA A 50 -7.57 2.19 -7.44
N TRP A 51 -8.53 3.01 -7.90
CA TRP A 51 -8.26 4.41 -8.19
C TRP A 51 -7.95 5.23 -6.94
N THR A 52 -8.72 5.04 -5.87
CA THR A 52 -8.57 5.77 -4.60
C THR A 52 -7.27 5.42 -3.88
N THR A 53 -6.89 4.14 -3.83
CA THR A 53 -5.59 3.71 -3.28
C THR A 53 -4.40 4.27 -4.07
N LYS A 54 -4.54 4.44 -5.39
CA LYS A 54 -3.53 5.09 -6.25
C LYS A 54 -3.48 6.60 -6.04
N LYS A 55 -4.64 7.26 -5.94
CA LYS A 55 -4.79 8.72 -5.82
C LYS A 55 -4.32 9.23 -4.46
N TYR A 56 -4.67 8.54 -3.38
CA TYR A 56 -4.38 8.94 -2.00
C TYR A 56 -3.27 8.10 -1.36
N LYS A 57 -2.27 7.71 -2.16
CA LYS A 57 -1.11 6.95 -1.67
C LYS A 57 -0.39 7.76 -0.57
N GLY A 58 -0.43 7.27 0.66
CA GLY A 58 0.12 7.95 1.85
C GLY A 58 -0.92 8.54 2.80
N HIS A 59 -2.19 8.65 2.41
CA HIS A 59 -3.26 8.96 3.36
C HIS A 59 -3.73 7.69 4.07
N HIS A 60 -3.79 7.74 5.39
CA HIS A 60 -4.31 6.62 6.20
C HIS A 60 -5.85 6.58 6.24
N VAL A 61 -6.52 7.70 5.97
CA VAL A 61 -7.97 7.82 5.99
C VAL A 61 -8.43 8.43 4.67
N LEU A 62 -9.42 7.81 4.02
CA LEU A 62 -9.99 8.38 2.81
C LEU A 62 -10.68 9.72 3.14
N PRO A 63 -10.29 10.82 2.49
CA PRO A 63 -10.79 12.15 2.80
C PRO A 63 -12.26 12.31 2.41
N THR A 64 -12.97 13.22 3.07
CA THR A 64 -14.40 13.45 2.84
C THR A 64 -14.73 13.88 1.39
N MET A 65 -13.76 14.49 0.69
CA MET A 65 -13.88 14.90 -0.72
C MET A 65 -13.78 13.74 -1.74
N LEU A 66 -13.57 12.51 -1.27
CA LEU A 66 -13.46 11.29 -2.07
C LEU A 66 -14.59 11.14 -3.10
N ILE A 67 -15.83 11.39 -2.70
CA ILE A 67 -17.01 11.20 -3.55
C ILE A 67 -17.01 12.19 -4.72
N GLU A 68 -16.64 13.44 -4.46
CA GLU A 68 -16.52 14.46 -5.51
C GLU A 68 -15.41 14.11 -6.50
N ASP A 69 -14.29 13.61 -5.97
CA ASP A 69 -13.14 13.21 -6.77
C ASP A 69 -13.45 11.97 -7.63
N LEU A 70 -14.25 11.03 -7.13
CA LEU A 70 -14.78 9.91 -7.91
C LEU A 70 -15.74 10.34 -9.02
N ASN A 71 -16.62 11.32 -8.74
CA ASN A 71 -17.50 11.91 -9.75
C ASN A 71 -16.69 12.61 -10.85
N LYS A 72 -15.67 13.40 -10.49
CA LYS A 72 -14.74 14.03 -11.45
C LYS A 72 -14.00 12.99 -12.30
N ALA A 73 -13.62 11.87 -11.69
CA ALA A 73 -12.97 10.75 -12.38
C ALA A 73 -13.93 9.92 -13.25
N LYS A 74 -15.24 10.20 -13.24
CA LYS A 74 -16.29 9.43 -13.95
C LYS A 74 -16.28 7.95 -13.57
N LEU A 75 -15.98 7.66 -12.31
CA LEU A 75 -15.92 6.30 -11.76
C LEU A 75 -17.15 5.96 -10.90
N LYS A 76 -18.20 6.80 -10.93
CA LYS A 76 -19.44 6.63 -10.19
C LYS A 76 -20.61 6.53 -11.17
#